data_AF-A0A7W1LXC7-F1
#
_entry.id   AF-A0A7W1LXC7-F1
#
_cell.length_a   1.000
_cell.length_b   1.000
_cell.length_c   1.000
_cell.angle_alpha   90.00
_cell.angle_beta   90.00
_cell.angle_gamma   90.00
#
_symmetry.space_group_name_H-M   'P 1'
#
loop_
_entity.id
_entity.type
_entity.pdbx_description
1 polymer ?
#
loop_
_entity_poly.entity_id
_entity_poly.type
_entity_poly.pdbx_seq_one_letter_code
_entity_poly.pdbx_strand_id
1 'polypeptide(L)'
;MAEITASAVKSLRDKTGAGMMECKNALTEAGGNEEQAIELLRKRGLASAKKKEGRIAAEGAVGSYIHMGGKVGVLVEINCETDFVARGEEFQQLVKDVAMHIAAAEPRFVSREEVAADALDKEREIARAQAKNDPKNANKPDQVIDKIVEG
;
A
#
# COMPACT_ATOMS: atom_id res chain seq x y z
N MET A 1 4.13 29.04 -21.11
CA MET A 1 3.58 27.85 -20.43
C MET A 1 3.10 26.89 -21.51
N ALA A 2 3.39 25.60 -21.42
CA ALA A 2 2.88 24.62 -22.38
C ALA A 2 1.34 24.67 -22.38
N GLU A 3 0.72 24.70 -23.55
CA GLU A 3 -0.73 24.70 -23.68
C GLU A 3 -1.26 23.31 -23.34
N ILE A 4 -1.96 23.18 -22.19
CA ILE A 4 -2.53 21.90 -21.75
C ILE A 4 -3.85 21.67 -22.46
N THR A 5 -3.83 20.80 -23.47
CA THR A 5 -5.02 20.47 -24.27
C THR A 5 -6.00 19.59 -23.49
N ALA A 6 -7.30 19.71 -23.79
CA ALA A 6 -8.33 18.85 -23.19
C ALA A 6 -8.10 17.36 -23.47
N SER A 7 -7.54 17.02 -24.64
CA SER A 7 -7.18 15.65 -25.01
C SER A 7 -6.09 15.08 -24.11
N ALA A 8 -5.05 15.86 -23.80
CA ALA A 8 -3.99 15.44 -22.89
C ALA A 8 -4.52 15.19 -21.47
N VAL A 9 -5.41 16.06 -20.97
CA VAL A 9 -6.05 15.87 -19.66
C VAL A 9 -6.89 14.59 -19.64
N LYS A 10 -7.68 14.36 -20.69
CA LYS A 10 -8.50 13.14 -20.82
C LYS A 10 -7.64 11.87 -20.83
N SER A 11 -6.58 11.85 -21.65
CA SER A 11 -5.63 10.72 -21.72
C SER A 11 -5.04 10.40 -20.35
N LEU A 12 -4.56 11.41 -19.63
CA LEU A 12 -3.99 11.22 -18.29
C LEU A 12 -5.03 10.69 -17.30
N ARG A 13 -6.27 11.22 -17.36
CA ARG A 13 -7.37 10.73 -16.52
C ARG A 13 -7.69 9.27 -16.81
N ASP A 14 -7.81 8.89 -18.08
CA ASP A 14 -8.16 7.52 -18.46
C ASP A 14 -7.09 6.51 -18.01
N LYS A 15 -5.82 6.93 -17.95
CA LYS A 15 -4.71 6.09 -17.45
C LYS A 15 -4.60 6.02 -15.92
N THR A 16 -5.04 7.06 -15.21
CA THR A 16 -4.77 7.20 -13.75
C THR A 16 -6.01 7.08 -12.88
N GLY A 17 -7.21 7.24 -13.46
CA GLY A 17 -8.47 7.33 -12.72
C GLY A 17 -8.65 8.63 -11.92
N ALA A 18 -7.68 9.56 -11.96
CA ALA A 18 -7.73 10.77 -11.15
C ALA A 18 -8.78 11.78 -11.63
N GLY A 19 -9.14 12.75 -10.77
CA GLY A 19 -10.12 13.77 -11.10
C GLY A 19 -9.65 14.66 -12.26
N MET A 20 -10.58 15.12 -13.11
CA MET A 20 -10.26 15.94 -14.30
C MET A 20 -9.40 17.16 -13.99
N MET A 21 -9.70 17.86 -12.89
CA MET A 21 -8.94 19.02 -12.44
C MET A 21 -7.58 18.63 -11.86
N GLU A 22 -7.47 17.49 -11.20
CA GLU A 22 -6.19 16.99 -10.68
C GLU A 22 -5.25 16.67 -11.83
N CYS A 23 -5.74 16.01 -12.88
CA CYS A 23 -4.97 15.74 -14.09
C CYS A 23 -4.51 17.03 -14.78
N LYS A 24 -5.40 18.02 -14.94
CA LYS A 24 -5.04 19.31 -15.55
C LYS A 24 -3.97 20.05 -14.74
N ASN A 25 -4.14 20.10 -13.41
CA ASN A 25 -3.19 20.76 -12.53
C ASN A 25 -1.84 20.05 -12.51
N ALA A 26 -1.84 18.71 -12.49
CA ALA A 26 -0.62 17.91 -12.57
C ALA A 26 0.13 18.14 -13.90
N LEU A 27 -0.59 18.15 -15.04
CA LEU A 27 0.01 18.46 -16.34
C LEU A 27 0.55 19.88 -16.42
N THR A 28 -0.13 20.85 -15.82
CA THR A 28 0.33 22.25 -15.80
C THR A 28 1.63 22.38 -15.02
N GLU A 29 1.72 21.75 -13.85
CA GLU A 29 2.93 21.75 -13.01
C GLU A 29 4.08 20.95 -13.63
N ALA A 30 3.77 19.86 -14.32
CA ALA A 30 4.73 19.07 -15.08
C ALA A 30 5.11 19.72 -16.43
N GLY A 31 4.64 20.92 -16.73
CA GLY A 31 4.92 21.60 -18.01
C GLY A 31 4.47 20.83 -19.25
N GLY A 32 3.44 19.99 -19.12
CA GLY A 32 2.92 19.10 -20.16
C GLY A 32 3.59 17.72 -20.23
N ASN A 33 4.57 17.42 -19.37
CA ASN A 33 5.17 16.09 -19.30
C ASN A 33 4.23 15.09 -18.59
N GLU A 34 3.82 14.04 -19.31
CA GLU A 34 2.85 13.07 -18.79
C GLU A 34 3.44 12.19 -17.68
N GLU A 35 4.68 11.70 -17.81
CA GLU A 35 5.32 10.84 -16.81
C GLU A 35 5.48 11.56 -15.47
N GLN A 36 5.96 12.81 -15.52
CA GLN A 36 6.07 13.66 -14.34
C GLN A 36 4.70 13.97 -13.74
N ALA A 37 3.67 14.18 -14.58
CA ALA A 37 2.30 14.38 -14.09
C ALA A 37 1.76 13.13 -13.38
N ILE A 38 2.03 11.92 -13.89
CA ILE A 38 1.66 10.65 -13.22
C ILE A 38 2.36 10.55 -11.86
N GLU A 39 3.64 10.88 -11.78
CA GLU A 39 4.38 10.87 -10.51
C GLU A 39 3.78 11.87 -9.50
N LEU A 40 3.45 13.08 -9.95
CA LEU A 40 2.77 14.09 -9.12
C LEU A 40 1.40 13.59 -8.62
N LEU A 41 0.61 12.97 -9.50
CA LEU A 41 -0.69 12.40 -9.14
C LEU A 41 -0.55 11.28 -8.11
N ARG A 42 0.45 10.40 -8.23
CA ARG A 42 0.72 9.35 -7.24
C ARG A 42 1.08 9.94 -5.87
N LYS A 43 1.98 10.92 -5.83
CA LYS A 43 2.36 11.61 -4.58
C LYS A 43 1.15 12.28 -3.92
N ARG A 44 0.30 12.94 -4.71
CA ARG A 44 -0.93 13.60 -4.22
C ARG A 44 -1.99 12.60 -3.78
N GLY A 45 -2.13 11.47 -4.48
CA GLY A 45 -3.04 10.39 -4.14
C GLY A 45 -2.78 9.87 -2.73
N LEU A 46 -1.51 9.67 -2.35
CA LEU A 46 -1.13 9.28 -0.99
C LEU A 46 -1.56 10.31 0.07
N ALA A 47 -1.33 11.60 -0.20
CA ALA A 47 -1.75 12.66 0.71
C ALA A 47 -3.29 12.75 0.84
N SER A 48 -4.02 12.55 -0.25
CA SER A 48 -5.48 12.50 -0.25
C SER A 48 -6.02 11.28 0.48
N ALA A 49 -5.39 10.11 0.35
CA ALA A 49 -5.76 8.91 1.10
C ALA A 49 -5.61 9.13 2.61
N LYS A 50 -4.48 9.71 3.06
CA LYS A 50 -4.25 10.03 4.47
C LYS A 50 -5.31 10.97 5.07
N LYS A 51 -5.82 11.93 4.29
CA LYS A 51 -6.92 12.81 4.72
C LYS A 51 -8.26 12.08 4.91
N LYS A 52 -8.42 10.89 4.33
CA LYS A 52 -9.63 10.07 4.43
C LYS A 52 -9.55 8.97 5.49
N GLU A 53 -8.37 8.73 6.07
CA GLU A 53 -8.10 7.66 7.04
C GLU A 53 -9.05 7.69 8.26
N GLY A 54 -9.44 8.89 8.73
CA GLY A 54 -10.37 9.04 9.85
C GLY A 54 -11.85 8.89 9.49
N ARG A 55 -12.19 8.60 8.23
CA ARG A 55 -13.59 8.39 7.83
C ARG A 55 -14.03 6.97 8.17
N ILE A 56 -15.28 6.84 8.62
CA ILE A 56 -15.86 5.54 8.91
C ILE A 56 -16.19 4.84 7.59
N ALA A 57 -15.58 3.67 7.36
CA ALA A 57 -15.87 2.78 6.26
C ALA A 57 -16.64 1.56 6.80
N ALA A 58 -17.97 1.65 6.86
CA ALA A 58 -18.83 0.61 7.43
C ALA A 58 -19.41 -0.36 6.38
N GLU A 59 -19.28 -0.04 5.10
CA GLU A 59 -19.66 -0.90 3.99
C GLU A 59 -18.42 -1.67 3.49
N GLY A 60 -18.59 -2.60 2.55
CA GLY A 60 -17.44 -3.34 2.02
C GLY A 60 -17.80 -4.66 1.38
N ALA A 61 -16.80 -5.52 1.24
CA ALA A 61 -16.98 -6.89 0.79
C ALA A 61 -16.06 -7.86 1.54
N VAL A 62 -16.57 -9.07 1.74
CA VAL A 62 -15.75 -10.22 2.14
C VAL A 62 -15.36 -10.99 0.88
N GLY A 63 -14.05 -11.05 0.62
CA GLY A 63 -13.44 -11.82 -0.45
C GLY A 63 -12.99 -13.18 0.02
N SER A 64 -12.96 -14.13 -0.91
CA SER A 64 -12.38 -15.46 -0.69
C SER A 64 -11.48 -15.88 -1.84
N TYR A 65 -10.38 -16.56 -1.54
CA TYR A 65 -9.51 -17.16 -2.54
C TYR A 65 -9.10 -18.58 -2.14
N ILE A 66 -9.16 -19.52 -3.08
CA ILE A 66 -8.82 -20.93 -2.88
C ILE A 66 -7.69 -21.30 -3.85
N HIS A 67 -6.54 -21.71 -3.31
CA HIS A 67 -5.35 -22.07 -4.08
C HIS A 67 -5.14 -23.59 -4.14
N MET A 68 -4.54 -24.08 -5.23
CA MET A 68 -4.11 -25.48 -5.42
C MET A 68 -5.17 -26.55 -5.08
N GLY A 69 -6.40 -26.36 -5.54
CA GLY A 69 -7.47 -27.36 -5.35
C GLY A 69 -7.93 -27.52 -3.89
N GLY A 70 -7.82 -26.47 -3.08
CA GLY A 70 -8.36 -26.45 -1.71
C GLY A 70 -7.33 -26.58 -0.60
N LYS A 71 -6.03 -26.56 -0.91
CA LYS A 71 -4.96 -26.69 0.10
C LYS A 71 -4.75 -25.42 0.93
N VAL A 72 -5.00 -24.26 0.32
CA VAL A 72 -4.92 -22.95 0.99
C VAL A 72 -6.20 -22.21 0.69
N GLY A 73 -6.84 -21.69 1.73
CA GLY A 73 -8.03 -20.86 1.64
C GLY A 73 -7.82 -19.56 2.41
N VAL A 74 -8.20 -18.44 1.79
CA VAL A 74 -8.14 -17.12 2.39
C VAL A 74 -9.53 -16.52 2.42
N LEU A 75 -9.86 -15.87 3.55
CA LEU A 75 -10.94 -14.91 3.67
C LEU A 75 -10.33 -13.55 3.99
N VAL A 76 -10.85 -12.50 3.38
CA VAL A 76 -10.43 -11.12 3.65
C VAL A 76 -11.66 -10.21 3.67
N GLU A 77 -11.75 -9.34 4.66
CA GLU A 77 -12.71 -8.24 4.66
C GLU A 77 -12.01 -6.97 4.20
N ILE A 78 -12.59 -6.28 3.22
CA ILE A 78 -12.15 -4.95 2.82
C ILE A 78 -13.34 -4.01 2.88
N ASN A 79 -13.20 -2.96 3.68
CA ASN A 79 -14.26 -1.98 3.87
C ASN A 79 -14.10 -0.75 2.97
N CYS A 80 -15.21 -0.08 2.68
CA CYS A 80 -15.31 1.19 2.00
C CYS A 80 -16.49 2.02 2.56
N GLU A 81 -16.64 3.26 2.11
CA GLU A 81 -17.66 4.16 2.65
C GLU A 81 -19.09 3.81 2.19
N THR A 82 -19.26 3.21 1.01
CA THR A 82 -20.59 2.98 0.41
C THR A 82 -20.71 1.63 -0.30
N ASP A 83 -21.92 1.07 -0.31
CA ASP A 83 -22.22 -0.18 -1.01
C ASP A 83 -22.07 -0.08 -2.53
N PHE A 84 -22.29 1.10 -3.11
CA PHE A 84 -22.04 1.38 -4.52
C PHE A 84 -20.59 1.14 -4.91
N VAL A 85 -19.63 1.55 -4.07
CA VAL A 85 -18.20 1.28 -4.30
C VAL A 85 -17.93 -0.20 -4.11
N ALA A 86 -18.48 -0.82 -3.06
CA ALA A 86 -18.28 -2.24 -2.78
C ALA A 86 -18.68 -3.13 -3.97
N ARG A 87 -19.74 -2.78 -4.70
CA ARG A 87 -20.22 -3.54 -5.88
C ARG A 87 -19.48 -3.24 -7.17
N GLY A 88 -18.58 -2.25 -7.18
CA GLY A 88 -17.82 -1.86 -8.37
C GLY A 88 -16.78 -2.90 -8.77
N GLU A 89 -16.57 -3.08 -10.07
CA GLU A 89 -15.62 -4.07 -10.61
C GLU A 89 -14.19 -3.85 -10.11
N GLU A 90 -13.74 -2.60 -10.03
CA GLU A 90 -12.40 -2.26 -9.51
C GLU A 90 -12.23 -2.66 -8.04
N PHE A 91 -13.26 -2.47 -7.21
CA PHE A 91 -13.22 -2.84 -5.80
C PHE A 91 -13.23 -4.36 -5.62
N GLN A 92 -14.06 -5.07 -6.38
CA GLN A 92 -14.10 -6.53 -6.38
C GLN A 92 -12.77 -7.14 -6.85
N GLN A 93 -12.13 -6.53 -7.85
CA GLN A 93 -10.82 -6.95 -8.31
C GLN A 93 -9.74 -6.72 -7.23
N LEU A 94 -9.74 -5.56 -6.56
CA LEU A 94 -8.87 -5.30 -5.41
C LEU A 94 -9.01 -6.35 -4.31
N VAL A 95 -10.25 -6.68 -3.92
CA VAL A 95 -10.54 -7.70 -2.90
C VAL A 95 -9.95 -9.05 -3.28
N LYS A 96 -10.10 -9.46 -4.53
CA LYS A 96 -9.53 -10.71 -5.05
C LYS A 96 -8.00 -10.70 -5.06
N ASP A 97 -7.38 -9.60 -5.49
CA ASP A 97 -5.93 -9.47 -5.58
C ASP A 97 -5.29 -9.49 -4.20
N VAL A 98 -5.91 -8.82 -3.22
CA VAL A 98 -5.47 -8.88 -1.82
C VAL A 98 -5.61 -10.29 -1.26
N ALA A 99 -6.73 -10.99 -1.49
CA ALA A 99 -6.91 -12.37 -1.04
C ALA A 99 -5.84 -13.31 -1.63
N MET A 100 -5.50 -13.14 -2.91
CA MET A 100 -4.44 -13.90 -3.57
C MET A 100 -3.05 -13.56 -2.99
N HIS A 101 -2.79 -12.29 -2.72
CA HIS A 101 -1.53 -11.86 -2.10
C HIS A 101 -1.36 -12.48 -0.71
N ILE A 102 -2.41 -12.47 0.12
CA ILE A 102 -2.40 -13.11 1.45
C ILE A 102 -2.10 -14.60 1.33
N ALA A 103 -2.69 -15.30 0.35
CA ALA A 103 -2.44 -16.72 0.15
C ALA A 103 -0.98 -17.04 -0.19
N ALA A 104 -0.27 -16.10 -0.82
CA ALA A 104 1.13 -16.25 -1.21
C ALA A 104 2.12 -15.76 -0.14
N ALA A 105 1.80 -14.67 0.55
CA ALA A 105 2.69 -14.00 1.49
C ALA A 105 2.52 -14.46 2.95
N GLU A 106 1.38 -15.08 3.29
CA GLU A 106 1.04 -15.54 4.64
C GLU A 106 1.30 -14.48 5.74
N PRO A 107 0.79 -13.24 5.59
CA PRO A 107 1.00 -12.21 6.59
C PRO A 107 0.31 -12.58 7.91
N ARG A 108 0.97 -12.26 9.04
CA ARG A 108 0.45 -12.53 10.38
C ARG A 108 -0.40 -11.40 10.96
N PHE A 109 -0.24 -10.19 10.45
CA PHE A 109 -0.86 -8.96 10.96
C PHE A 109 -1.28 -8.07 9.79
N VAL A 110 -2.32 -7.26 9.96
CA VAL A 110 -2.80 -6.34 8.91
C VAL A 110 -2.03 -5.02 8.95
N SER A 111 -1.69 -4.56 10.16
CA SER A 111 -0.99 -3.30 10.41
C SER A 111 0.22 -3.49 11.33
N ARG A 112 1.11 -2.49 11.39
CA ARG A 112 2.29 -2.55 12.28
C ARG A 112 1.90 -2.42 13.73
N GLU A 113 0.82 -1.70 13.99
CA GLU A 113 0.27 -1.37 15.29
C GLU A 113 -0.37 -2.60 15.96
N GLU A 114 -0.80 -3.60 15.17
CA GLU A 114 -1.33 -4.87 15.66
C GLU A 114 -0.24 -5.84 16.15
N VAL A 115 1.03 -5.56 15.87
CA VAL A 115 2.13 -6.42 16.31
C VAL A 115 2.26 -6.33 17.83
N ALA A 116 2.03 -7.44 18.51
CA ALA A 116 2.12 -7.49 19.97
C ALA A 116 3.53 -7.12 20.45
N ALA A 117 3.60 -6.24 21.47
CA ALA A 117 4.85 -5.67 21.95
C ALA A 117 5.83 -6.75 22.45
N ASP A 118 5.31 -7.78 23.12
CA ASP A 118 6.08 -8.93 23.59
C ASP A 118 6.68 -9.75 22.43
N ALA A 119 5.90 -9.95 21.36
CA ALA A 119 6.39 -10.61 20.15
C ALA A 119 7.47 -9.77 19.46
N LEU A 120 7.28 -8.45 19.36
CA LEU A 120 8.26 -7.55 18.76
C LEU A 120 9.57 -7.50 19.56
N ASP A 121 9.48 -7.38 20.88
CA ASP A 121 10.65 -7.32 21.76
C ASP A 121 11.43 -8.64 21.72
N LYS A 122 10.73 -9.76 21.73
CA LYS A 122 11.35 -11.08 21.57
C LYS A 122 12.08 -11.22 20.22
N GLU A 123 11.46 -10.79 19.13
CA GLU A 123 12.10 -10.81 17.81
C GLU A 123 13.31 -9.86 17.75
N ARG A 124 13.25 -8.70 18.40
CA ARG A 124 14.41 -7.80 18.53
C ARG A 124 15.56 -8.42 19.30
N GLU A 125 15.29 -9.12 20.40
CA GLU A 125 16.31 -9.85 21.15
C GLU A 125 16.98 -10.93 20.30
N ILE A 126 16.19 -11.70 19.55
CA ILE A 126 16.68 -12.73 18.63
C ILE A 126 17.54 -12.09 17.53
N ALA A 127 17.05 -11.03 16.88
CA ALA A 127 17.78 -10.30 15.85
C ALA A 127 19.10 -9.70 16.37
N ARG A 128 19.09 -9.16 17.60
CA ARG A 128 20.30 -8.63 18.25
C ARG A 128 21.32 -9.72 18.52
N ALA A 129 20.88 -10.89 19.01
CA ALA A 129 21.75 -12.03 19.24
C ALA A 129 22.36 -12.54 17.92
N GLN A 130 21.55 -12.66 16.87
CA GLN A 130 22.02 -13.03 15.54
C GLN A 130 23.03 -12.02 14.98
N ALA A 131 22.74 -10.73 15.10
CA ALA A 131 23.62 -9.66 14.63
C ALA A 131 24.97 -9.66 15.35
N LYS A 132 25.02 -9.94 16.65
CA LYS A 132 26.27 -10.07 17.42
C LYS A 132 27.07 -11.33 17.06
N ASN A 133 26.38 -12.40 16.69
CA ASN A 133 27.01 -13.67 16.32
C ASN A 133 27.49 -13.70 14.86
N ASP A 134 27.06 -12.77 14.01
CA ASP A 134 27.57 -12.66 12.63
C ASP A 134 29.02 -12.14 12.63
N PRO A 135 29.99 -12.89 12.05
CA PRO A 135 31.38 -12.46 11.95
C PRO A 135 31.57 -11.09 11.28
N LYS A 136 30.67 -10.68 10.38
CA LYS A 136 30.70 -9.37 9.70
C LYS A 136 30.41 -8.20 10.63
N ASN A 137 29.86 -8.48 11.81
CA ASN A 137 29.46 -7.51 12.81
C ASN A 137 30.31 -7.56 14.09
N ALA A 138 31.29 -8.47 14.16
CA ALA A 138 32.08 -8.73 15.37
C ALA A 138 32.79 -7.49 15.95
N ASN A 139 33.16 -6.52 15.12
CA ASN A 139 33.84 -5.29 15.54
C ASN A 139 32.92 -4.05 15.55
N LYS A 140 31.61 -4.22 15.31
CA LYS A 140 30.67 -3.10 15.29
C LYS A 140 30.25 -2.75 16.72
N PRO A 141 30.26 -1.46 17.11
CA PRO A 141 29.74 -1.03 18.41
C PRO A 141 28.27 -1.40 18.61
N ASP A 142 27.85 -1.60 19.86
CA ASP A 142 26.46 -1.94 20.20
C ASP A 142 25.44 -0.97 19.59
N GLN A 143 25.73 0.33 19.53
CA GLN A 143 24.86 1.32 18.89
C GLN A 143 24.64 1.07 17.39
N VAL A 144 25.61 0.48 16.70
CA VAL A 144 25.47 0.10 15.28
C VAL A 144 24.66 -1.17 15.15
N ILE A 145 24.82 -2.12 16.08
CA ILE A 145 24.01 -3.34 16.14
C ILE A 145 22.55 -2.98 16.40
N ASP A 146 22.27 -2.09 17.34
CA ASP A 146 20.91 -1.69 17.67
C ASP A 146 20.23 -1.01 16.45
N LYS A 147 20.96 -0.17 15.70
CA LYS A 147 20.46 0.38 14.42
C LYS A 147 20.23 -0.65 13.32
N ILE A 148 21.01 -1.73 13.30
CA ILE A 148 20.80 -2.84 12.36
C ILE A 148 19.52 -3.61 12.73
N VAL A 149 19.23 -3.75 14.03
CA VAL A 149 18.02 -4.41 14.52
C VAL A 149 16.77 -3.55 14.36
N GLU A 150 16.91 -2.22 14.39
CA GLU A 150 15.80 -1.28 14.16
C GLU A 150 15.33 -1.17 12.70
N GLY A 151 16.22 -1.40 11.73
CA GLY A 151 15.96 -1.23 10.29
C GLY A 151 15.35 -2.44 9.62
#